data_AF-A0A0R1PVQ2-F1
#
_entry.id   AF-A0A0R1PVQ2-F1
#
_cell.length_a   1.000
_cell.length_b   1.000
_cell.length_c   1.000
_cell.angle_alpha   90.00
_cell.angle_beta   90.00
_cell.angle_gamma   90.00
#
_symmetry.space_group_name_H-M   'P 1'
#
loop_
_entity.id
_entity.type
_entity.pdbx_description
1 polymer ?
#
loop_
_entity_poly.entity_id
_entity_poly.type
_entity_poly.pdbx_seq_one_letter_code
_entity_poly.pdbx_strand_id
1 'polypeptide(L)'
;MTTKAAFDFLLSEERERVVYGVLKKLHIGPLHPQYQDFLQEGRIIFAEAYLAYKKLHPASDNEHDLMLFAYQRIRWRLLDILRKEQQHISNCQSTESLLPSTSGTNSEIVFEAVDPTTLDTEEETLNCELYERLLKQCNKNEAKYLQQSFLFMRPIAEIARMYGVSRQTIYNWRAGIQRKAKSILDEETPAA
;
A
#
# COMPACT_ATOMS: atom_id res chain seq x y z
N MET A 1 24.07 6.90 21.47
CA MET A 1 24.13 5.96 20.33
C MET A 1 24.02 6.76 19.05
N THR A 2 24.92 6.53 18.10
CA THR A 2 25.03 7.29 16.85
C THR A 2 24.29 6.59 15.72
N THR A 3 23.69 7.37 14.83
CA THR A 3 23.05 6.88 13.59
C THR A 3 24.00 6.06 12.73
N LYS A 4 25.29 6.43 12.74
CA LYS A 4 26.37 5.67 12.08
C LYS A 4 26.39 4.18 12.48
N ALA A 5 26.30 3.88 13.78
CA ALA A 5 26.31 2.49 14.26
C ALA A 5 25.10 1.69 13.76
N ALA A 6 23.95 2.35 13.54
CA ALA A 6 22.76 1.70 12.99
C ALA A 6 22.92 1.36 11.50
N PHE A 7 23.55 2.24 10.73
CA PHE A 7 23.87 1.98 9.32
C PHE A 7 24.96 0.92 9.17
N ASP A 8 26.01 0.98 9.99
CA ASP A 8 27.06 -0.04 10.00
C ASP A 8 26.46 -1.42 10.32
N PHE A 9 25.52 -1.49 11.26
CA PHE A 9 24.77 -2.71 11.58
C PHE A 9 23.91 -3.21 10.41
N LEU A 10 23.24 -2.31 9.69
CA LEU A 10 22.40 -2.67 8.53
C LEU A 10 23.23 -3.19 7.35
N LEU A 11 24.38 -2.58 7.10
CA LEU A 11 25.27 -2.89 5.97
C LEU A 11 26.14 -4.13 6.24
N SER A 12 26.20 -4.58 7.48
CA SER A 12 26.88 -5.82 7.85
C SER A 12 26.02 -7.05 7.55
N GLU A 13 26.65 -8.17 7.17
CA GLU A 13 26.03 -9.51 7.10
C GLU A 13 24.75 -9.65 6.27
N GLU A 14 24.63 -8.93 5.14
CA GLU A 14 23.46 -9.01 4.25
C GLU A 14 22.10 -8.65 4.94
N ARG A 15 22.14 -7.99 6.09
CA ARG A 15 20.94 -7.64 6.89
C ARG A 15 20.03 -6.66 6.17
N GLU A 16 20.57 -5.93 5.21
CA GLU A 16 19.84 -5.11 4.25
C GLU A 16 18.72 -5.88 3.50
N ARG A 17 18.79 -7.22 3.44
CA ARG A 17 17.69 -8.08 2.97
C ARG A 17 16.34 -7.80 3.63
N VAL A 18 16.33 -7.27 4.86
CA VAL A 18 15.08 -6.85 5.50
C VAL A 18 14.39 -5.74 4.72
N VAL A 19 15.17 -4.77 4.19
CA VAL A 19 14.65 -3.65 3.39
C VAL A 19 14.15 -4.16 2.04
N TYR A 20 14.97 -4.97 1.35
CA TYR A 20 14.55 -5.58 0.07
C TYR A 20 13.30 -6.45 0.23
N GLY A 21 13.19 -7.21 1.32
CA GLY A 21 12.02 -8.02 1.64
C GLY A 21 10.76 -7.19 1.87
N VAL A 22 10.88 -6.00 2.48
CA VAL A 22 9.75 -5.08 2.63
C VAL A 22 9.36 -4.47 1.27
N LEU A 23 10.33 -4.00 0.48
CA LEU A 23 10.06 -3.43 -0.84
C LEU A 23 9.34 -4.42 -1.74
N LYS A 24 9.84 -5.67 -1.77
CA LYS A 24 9.18 -6.77 -2.49
C LYS A 24 7.75 -7.01 -2.00
N LYS A 25 7.51 -6.96 -0.68
CA LYS A 25 6.16 -7.14 -0.12
C LYS A 25 5.22 -5.99 -0.49
N LEU A 26 5.74 -4.80 -0.71
CA LEU A 26 5.01 -3.61 -1.18
C LEU A 26 4.96 -3.51 -2.72
N HIS A 27 5.42 -4.53 -3.43
CA HIS A 27 5.41 -4.60 -4.90
C HIS A 27 6.29 -3.51 -5.55
N ILE A 28 7.27 -3.00 -4.80
CA ILE A 28 8.27 -2.04 -5.28
C ILE A 28 9.48 -2.83 -5.78
N GLY A 29 9.49 -3.11 -7.08
CA GLY A 29 10.60 -3.78 -7.76
C GLY A 29 11.68 -2.81 -8.28
N PRO A 30 12.85 -3.32 -8.73
CA PRO A 30 13.93 -2.48 -9.29
C PRO A 30 13.54 -1.63 -10.50
N LEU A 31 12.48 -2.02 -11.20
CA LEU A 31 11.93 -1.31 -12.36
C LEU A 31 11.03 -0.13 -11.96
N HIS A 32 10.66 -0.02 -10.68
CA HIS A 32 9.86 1.09 -10.18
C HIS A 32 10.65 2.41 -10.32
N PRO A 33 10.05 3.50 -10.87
CA PRO A 33 10.78 4.75 -11.12
C PRO A 33 11.45 5.32 -9.86
N GLN A 34 10.77 5.25 -8.72
CA GLN A 34 11.27 5.68 -7.40
C GLN A 34 11.94 4.56 -6.57
N TYR A 35 12.36 3.44 -7.17
CA TYR A 35 12.94 2.32 -6.42
C TYR A 35 14.12 2.73 -5.52
N GLN A 36 15.05 3.52 -6.07
CA GLN A 36 16.24 3.98 -5.34
C GLN A 36 15.87 4.86 -4.14
N ASP A 37 14.83 5.67 -4.28
CA ASP A 37 14.35 6.55 -3.21
C ASP A 37 13.71 5.74 -2.10
N PHE A 38 12.84 4.78 -2.44
CA PHE A 38 12.25 3.87 -1.46
C PHE A 38 13.28 2.99 -0.75
N LEU A 39 14.34 2.58 -1.45
CA LEU A 39 15.45 1.85 -0.86
C LEU A 39 16.21 2.71 0.16
N GLN A 40 16.52 3.95 -0.19
CA GLN A 40 17.17 4.89 0.73
C GLN A 40 16.29 5.21 1.94
N GLU A 41 15.01 5.50 1.72
CA GLU A 41 14.04 5.71 2.79
C GLU A 41 13.95 4.50 3.72
N GLY A 42 13.91 3.28 3.16
CA GLY A 42 13.91 2.04 3.95
C GLY A 42 15.14 1.93 4.87
N ARG A 43 16.33 2.32 4.39
CA ARG A 43 17.56 2.36 5.20
C ARG A 43 17.48 3.40 6.32
N ILE A 44 16.93 4.57 6.05
CA ILE A 44 16.76 5.65 7.04
C ILE A 44 15.80 5.18 8.13
N ILE A 45 14.64 4.64 7.75
CA ILE A 45 13.64 4.13 8.69
C ILE A 45 14.20 2.99 9.55
N PHE A 46 15.04 2.13 8.97
CA PHE A 46 15.75 1.11 9.73
C PHE A 46 16.64 1.73 10.81
N ALA A 47 17.45 2.73 10.45
CA ALA A 47 18.36 3.38 11.40
C ALA A 47 17.59 4.02 12.57
N GLU A 48 16.44 4.65 12.29
CA GLU A 48 15.56 5.16 13.34
C GLU A 48 14.97 4.05 14.22
N ALA A 49 14.52 2.95 13.60
CA ALA A 49 13.96 1.81 14.32
C ALA A 49 15.01 1.16 15.25
N TYR A 50 16.25 1.05 14.79
CA TYR A 50 17.37 0.54 15.58
C TYR A 50 17.62 1.38 16.84
N LEU A 51 17.72 2.71 16.68
CA LEU A 51 17.92 3.62 17.80
C LEU A 51 16.74 3.59 18.77
N ALA A 52 15.52 3.53 18.25
CA ALA A 52 14.31 3.44 19.06
C ALA A 52 14.27 2.14 19.88
N TYR A 53 14.60 1.01 19.26
CA TYR A 53 14.62 -0.30 19.90
C TYR A 53 15.67 -0.36 21.01
N LYS A 54 16.91 0.07 20.74
CA LYS A 54 17.98 0.09 21.75
C LYS A 54 17.70 1.05 22.91
N LYS A 55 16.95 2.14 22.66
CA LYS A 55 16.48 3.04 23.73
C LYS A 55 15.41 2.38 24.61
N LEU A 56 14.50 1.60 24.02
CA LEU A 56 13.43 0.93 24.74
C LEU A 56 13.92 -0.31 25.50
N HIS A 57 14.92 -1.00 24.95
CA HIS A 57 15.46 -2.26 25.47
C HIS A 57 16.99 -2.20 25.60
N PRO A 58 17.53 -1.45 26.57
CA PRO A 58 18.98 -1.26 26.73
C PRO A 58 19.73 -2.54 27.11
N ALA A 59 19.04 -3.54 27.69
CA ALA A 59 19.62 -4.83 28.09
C ALA A 59 19.30 -6.00 27.14
N SER A 60 18.53 -5.75 26.06
CA SER A 60 18.21 -6.79 25.08
C SER A 60 19.17 -6.72 23.90
N ASP A 61 19.92 -7.81 23.70
CA ASP A 61 20.76 -8.05 22.54
C ASP A 61 20.15 -9.07 21.57
N ASN A 62 18.84 -9.33 21.68
CA ASN A 62 18.13 -10.18 20.74
C ASN A 62 18.03 -9.50 19.37
N GLU A 63 18.92 -9.90 18.46
CA GLU A 63 18.95 -9.42 17.08
C GLU A 63 17.66 -9.75 16.32
N HIS A 64 17.10 -10.95 16.53
CA HIS A 64 15.89 -11.38 15.84
C HIS A 64 14.69 -10.46 16.10
N ASP A 65 14.48 -10.08 17.37
CA ASP A 65 13.38 -9.21 17.78
C ASP A 65 13.54 -7.79 17.23
N LEU A 66 14.78 -7.29 17.20
CA LEU A 66 15.14 -6.03 16.56
C LEU A 66 14.81 -6.05 15.07
N MET A 67 15.18 -7.13 14.36
CA MET A 67 14.93 -7.26 12.92
C MET A 67 13.43 -7.35 12.61
N LEU A 68 12.65 -8.07 13.43
CA LEU A 68 11.20 -8.12 13.31
C LEU A 68 10.54 -6.76 13.56
N PHE A 69 11.00 -6.04 14.58
CA PHE A 69 10.57 -4.69 14.89
C PHE A 69 10.86 -3.72 13.74
N ALA A 70 12.09 -3.77 13.21
CA ALA A 70 12.52 -2.94 12.09
C ALA A 70 11.70 -3.25 10.82
N TYR A 71 11.51 -4.53 10.48
CA TYR A 71 10.70 -4.95 9.33
C TYR A 71 9.29 -4.34 9.38
N GLN A 72 8.61 -4.46 10.52
CA GLN A 72 7.26 -3.93 10.67
C GLN A 72 7.23 -2.41 10.54
N ARG A 73 8.22 -1.72 11.11
CA ARG A 73 8.32 -0.26 11.04
C ARG A 73 8.56 0.24 9.61
N ILE A 74 9.51 -0.36 8.90
CA ILE A 74 9.82 -0.01 7.51
C ILE A 74 8.58 -0.20 6.65
N ARG A 75 7.91 -1.35 6.79
CA ARG A 75 6.69 -1.65 6.02
C ARG A 75 5.59 -0.62 6.23
N TRP A 76 5.29 -0.25 7.47
CA TRP A 76 4.25 0.73 7.76
C TRP A 76 4.59 2.12 7.24
N ARG A 77 5.84 2.55 7.43
CA ARG A 77 6.27 3.88 6.99
C ARG A 77 6.29 4.01 5.46
N LEU A 78 6.85 3.03 4.75
CA LEU A 78 6.83 3.03 3.29
C LEU A 78 5.41 2.95 2.73
N LEU A 79 4.54 2.13 3.34
CA LEU A 79 3.13 2.07 2.96
C LEU A 79 2.41 3.40 3.17
N ASP A 80 2.73 4.14 4.24
CA ASP A 80 2.16 5.47 4.48
C ASP A 80 2.68 6.51 3.47
N ILE A 81 3.94 6.39 3.01
CA ILE A 81 4.48 7.24 1.93
C ILE A 81 3.70 6.97 0.63
N LEU A 82 3.58 5.70 0.23
CA LEU A 82 2.80 5.31 -0.96
C LEU A 82 1.36 5.80 -0.91
N ARG A 83 0.71 5.71 0.26
CA ARG A 83 -0.67 6.22 0.44
C ARG A 83 -0.75 7.73 0.23
N LYS A 84 0.23 8.49 0.72
CA LYS A 84 0.27 9.95 0.53
C LYS A 84 0.50 10.32 -0.94
N GLU A 85 1.37 9.58 -1.62
CA GLU A 85 1.62 9.77 -3.05
C GLU A 85 0.36 9.50 -3.87
N GLN A 86 -0.34 8.39 -3.58
CA GLN A 86 -1.62 8.07 -4.21
C GLN A 86 -2.69 9.15 -3.98
N GLN A 87 -2.80 9.66 -2.74
CA GLN A 87 -3.71 10.75 -2.42
C GLN A 87 -3.35 12.03 -3.19
N HIS A 88 -2.06 12.35 -3.29
CA HIS A 88 -1.59 13.52 -4.03
C HIS A 88 -1.93 13.41 -5.52
N ILE A 89 -1.66 12.26 -6.14
CA ILE A 89 -2.00 11.99 -7.55
C ILE A 89 -3.50 12.15 -7.78
N SER A 90 -4.35 11.53 -6.94
CA SER A 90 -5.81 11.64 -7.07
C SER A 90 -6.34 13.08 -6.96
N ASN A 91 -5.71 13.90 -6.12
CA ASN A 91 -6.07 15.30 -5.94
C ASN A 91 -5.56 16.18 -7.09
N CYS A 92 -4.38 15.89 -7.65
CA CYS A 92 -3.80 16.64 -8.77
C CYS A 92 -4.46 16.31 -10.12
N GLN A 93 -4.82 15.06 -10.37
CA GLN A 93 -5.57 14.66 -11.58
C GLN A 93 -6.95 15.34 -11.64
N SER A 94 -7.56 15.63 -10.48
CA SER A 94 -8.80 16.38 -10.39
C SER A 94 -8.66 17.85 -10.85
N THR A 95 -7.44 18.40 -10.87
CA THR A 95 -7.19 19.79 -11.29
C THR A 95 -6.77 19.92 -12.76
N GLU A 96 -6.13 18.91 -13.36
CA GLU A 96 -5.79 18.91 -14.79
C GLU A 96 -7.01 18.69 -15.70
N SER A 97 -8.07 18.05 -15.19
CA SER A 97 -9.36 17.91 -15.90
C SER A 97 -10.10 19.24 -16.15
N LEU A 98 -9.61 20.37 -15.62
CA LEU A 98 -10.19 21.70 -15.81
C LEU A 98 -9.46 22.56 -16.86
N LEU A 99 -8.43 22.02 -17.53
CA LEU A 99 -7.82 22.71 -18.67
C LEU A 99 -8.76 22.56 -19.89
N PRO A 100 -9.33 23.65 -20.43
CA PRO A 100 -10.14 23.56 -21.62
C PRO A 100 -9.23 23.19 -22.79
N SER A 101 -9.53 22.08 -23.45
CA SER A 101 -8.91 21.67 -24.71
C SER A 101 -9.04 22.80 -25.73
N THR A 102 -7.95 23.56 -25.94
CA THR A 102 -7.86 24.43 -27.11
C THR A 102 -7.47 23.59 -28.31
N SER A 103 -8.51 23.15 -29.02
CA SER A 103 -8.61 23.04 -30.47
C SER A 103 -7.37 22.64 -31.28
N GLY A 104 -7.50 21.51 -31.99
CA GLY A 104 -7.23 21.51 -33.43
C GLY A 104 -6.21 20.51 -33.92
N THR A 105 -6.73 19.49 -34.61
CA THR A 105 -6.16 18.91 -35.84
C THR A 105 -5.18 17.75 -35.65
N ASN A 106 -5.65 16.55 -36.03
CA ASN A 106 -4.91 15.37 -36.47
C ASN A 106 -3.91 14.77 -35.46
N SER A 107 -4.41 14.06 -34.45
CA SER A 107 -3.59 13.03 -33.80
C SER A 107 -3.81 11.71 -34.55
N GLU A 108 -2.88 11.38 -35.43
CA GLU A 108 -2.62 9.99 -35.77
C GLU A 108 -2.50 9.22 -34.45
N ILE A 109 -3.28 8.15 -34.29
CA ILE A 109 -3.12 7.22 -33.19
C ILE A 109 -1.83 6.47 -33.50
N VAL A 110 -0.70 7.05 -33.08
CA VAL A 110 0.55 6.32 -32.96
C VAL A 110 0.30 5.28 -31.88
N PHE A 111 0.14 4.03 -32.29
CA PHE A 111 0.24 2.88 -31.41
C PHE A 111 1.69 2.79 -30.94
N GLU A 112 2.03 3.67 -29.99
CA GLU A 112 3.32 3.67 -29.33
C GLU A 112 3.39 2.42 -28.46
N ALA A 113 4.55 1.77 -28.51
CA ALA A 113 4.80 0.41 -28.06
C ALA A 113 4.17 0.12 -26.69
N VAL A 114 3.50 -1.04 -26.61
CA VAL A 114 3.00 -1.63 -25.35
C VAL A 114 4.14 -1.61 -24.33
N ASP A 115 3.94 -0.82 -23.28
CA ASP A 115 4.88 -0.66 -22.18
C ASP A 115 5.07 -2.01 -21.46
N PRO A 116 6.30 -2.51 -21.27
CA PRO A 116 6.56 -3.74 -20.52
C PRO A 116 6.15 -3.67 -19.04
N THR A 117 5.71 -2.51 -18.52
CA THR A 117 5.07 -2.39 -17.20
C THR A 117 3.62 -2.89 -17.14
N THR A 118 3.00 -3.27 -18.26
CA THR A 118 1.63 -3.84 -18.29
C THR A 118 1.52 -5.30 -17.83
N LEU A 119 2.59 -5.89 -17.29
CA LEU A 119 2.60 -7.27 -16.78
C LEU A 119 1.70 -7.53 -15.55
N ASP A 120 1.15 -6.49 -14.91
CA ASP A 120 0.15 -6.61 -13.83
C ASP A 120 -1.31 -6.43 -14.30
N THR A 121 -1.56 -6.35 -15.61
CA THR A 121 -2.93 -6.22 -16.14
C THR A 121 -3.84 -7.35 -15.67
N GLU A 122 -3.33 -8.56 -15.48
CA GLU A 122 -4.13 -9.69 -14.99
C GLU A 122 -4.56 -9.49 -13.53
N GLU A 123 -3.64 -9.16 -12.62
CA GLU A 123 -3.97 -8.93 -11.20
C GLU A 123 -4.85 -7.69 -11.01
N GLU A 124 -4.59 -6.60 -11.74
CA GLU A 124 -5.43 -5.40 -11.70
C GLU A 124 -6.84 -5.68 -12.25
N THR A 125 -6.94 -6.47 -13.33
CA THR A 125 -8.24 -6.88 -13.90
C THR A 125 -9.00 -7.78 -12.94
N LEU A 126 -8.32 -8.75 -12.31
CA LEU A 126 -8.90 -9.64 -11.30
C LEU A 126 -9.37 -8.86 -10.06
N ASN A 127 -8.58 -7.88 -9.59
CA ASN A 127 -8.95 -7.02 -8.47
C ASN A 127 -10.17 -6.15 -8.80
N CYS A 128 -10.24 -5.60 -10.02
CA CYS A 128 -11.40 -4.86 -10.51
C CYS A 128 -12.65 -5.75 -10.59
N GLU A 129 -12.52 -6.95 -11.14
CA GLU A 129 -13.62 -7.91 -11.24
C GLU A 129 -14.14 -8.35 -9.86
N LEU A 130 -13.23 -8.66 -8.94
CA LEU A 130 -13.56 -9.01 -7.57
C LEU A 130 -14.27 -7.85 -6.85
N TYR A 131 -13.81 -6.62 -7.06
CA TYR A 131 -14.43 -5.41 -6.51
C TYR A 131 -15.89 -5.26 -7.00
N GLU A 132 -16.14 -5.46 -8.30
CA GLU A 132 -17.49 -5.38 -8.87
C GLU A 132 -18.40 -6.49 -8.35
N ARG A 133 -17.90 -7.73 -8.26
CA ARG A 133 -18.64 -8.87 -7.69
C ARG A 133 -19.01 -8.63 -6.23
N LEU A 134 -18.05 -8.13 -5.43
CA LEU A 134 -18.29 -7.77 -4.04
C LEU A 134 -19.33 -6.68 -3.91
N LEU A 135 -19.28 -5.64 -4.73
CA LEU A 135 -20.27 -4.56 -4.71
C LEU A 135 -21.69 -5.08 -4.95
N LYS A 136 -21.88 -6.02 -5.88
CA LYS A 136 -23.20 -6.62 -6.17
C LYS A 136 -23.78 -7.36 -4.96
N GLN A 137 -22.94 -7.96 -4.12
CA GLN A 137 -23.36 -8.70 -2.93
C GLN A 137 -23.40 -7.84 -1.64
N CYS A 138 -22.79 -6.66 -1.64
CA CYS A 138 -22.69 -5.78 -0.46
C CYS A 138 -24.01 -5.05 -0.16
N ASN A 139 -24.32 -4.89 1.13
CA ASN A 139 -25.41 -4.01 1.56
C ASN A 139 -25.00 -2.52 1.40
N LYS A 140 -25.95 -1.59 1.36
CA LYS A 140 -25.69 -0.15 1.14
C LYS A 140 -24.61 0.44 2.05
N ASN A 141 -24.52 -0.02 3.29
CA ASN A 141 -23.51 0.45 4.25
C ASN A 141 -22.15 -0.22 4.07
N GLU A 142 -22.13 -1.49 3.67
CA GLU A 142 -20.91 -2.21 3.31
C GLU A 142 -20.33 -1.65 2.02
N ALA A 143 -21.16 -1.37 1.02
CA ALA A 143 -20.77 -0.73 -0.23
C ALA A 143 -20.15 0.66 0.02
N LYS A 144 -20.74 1.46 0.92
CA LYS A 144 -20.13 2.74 1.35
C LYS A 144 -18.74 2.54 1.93
N TYR A 145 -18.56 1.57 2.82
CA TYR A 145 -17.22 1.28 3.37
C TYR A 145 -16.27 0.79 2.28
N LEU A 146 -16.69 -0.14 1.43
CA LEU A 146 -15.88 -0.71 0.37
C LEU A 146 -15.42 0.38 -0.59
N GLN A 147 -16.32 1.26 -1.01
CA GLN A 147 -15.99 2.40 -1.85
C GLN A 147 -15.03 3.37 -1.16
N GLN A 148 -15.30 3.78 0.09
CA GLN A 148 -14.44 4.74 0.81
C GLN A 148 -13.08 4.16 1.21
N SER A 149 -12.99 2.86 1.44
CA SER A 149 -11.72 2.20 1.79
C SER A 149 -10.93 1.75 0.56
N PHE A 150 -11.59 1.35 -0.52
CA PHE A 150 -10.94 0.83 -1.74
C PHE A 150 -10.66 1.94 -2.77
N LEU A 151 -11.64 2.78 -3.13
CA LEU A 151 -11.41 3.87 -4.09
C LEU A 151 -10.68 5.05 -3.45
N PHE A 152 -11.10 5.42 -2.23
CA PHE A 152 -10.64 6.66 -1.59
C PHE A 152 -9.59 6.41 -0.50
N MET A 153 -9.23 5.15 -0.22
CA MET A 153 -8.17 4.77 0.73
C MET A 153 -8.28 5.45 2.11
N ARG A 154 -9.51 5.75 2.55
CA ARG A 154 -9.73 6.52 3.78
C ARG A 154 -9.53 5.64 5.02
N PRO A 155 -8.87 6.16 6.07
CA PRO A 155 -8.76 5.43 7.33
C PRO A 155 -10.12 5.28 7.99
N ILE A 156 -10.32 4.17 8.72
CA ILE A 156 -11.59 3.82 9.40
C ILE A 156 -12.12 4.95 10.28
N ALA A 157 -11.23 5.69 10.95
CA ALA A 157 -11.60 6.81 11.80
C ALA A 157 -12.21 7.99 11.02
N GLU A 158 -11.77 8.20 9.78
CA GLU A 158 -12.29 9.25 8.90
C GLU A 158 -13.62 8.83 8.26
N ILE A 159 -13.74 7.57 7.85
CA ILE A 159 -15.00 6.98 7.36
C ILE A 159 -16.09 7.07 8.45
N ALA A 160 -15.73 6.72 9.69
CA ALA A 160 -16.63 6.83 10.84
C ALA A 160 -17.13 8.28 11.04
N ARG A 161 -16.23 9.25 10.94
CA ARG A 161 -16.57 10.68 11.05
C ARG A 161 -17.45 11.16 9.89
N MET A 162 -17.13 10.75 8.66
CA MET A 162 -17.86 11.12 7.45
C MET A 162 -19.32 10.67 7.46
N TYR A 163 -19.57 9.46 7.92
CA TYR A 163 -20.93 8.91 7.99
C TYR A 163 -21.60 9.07 9.37
N GLY A 164 -20.94 9.74 10.32
CA GLY A 164 -21.49 9.98 11.66
C GLY A 164 -21.74 8.71 12.48
N VAL A 165 -20.97 7.65 12.23
CA VAL A 165 -21.14 6.35 12.90
C VAL A 165 -19.95 6.01 13.79
N SER A 166 -20.15 5.10 14.75
CA SER A 166 -19.05 4.63 15.61
C SER A 166 -18.00 3.86 14.80
N ARG A 167 -16.75 3.85 15.27
CA ARG A 167 -15.69 3.01 14.68
C ARG A 167 -16.08 1.52 14.70
N GLN A 168 -16.77 1.08 15.75
CA GLN A 168 -17.27 -0.29 15.89
C GLN A 168 -18.24 -0.65 14.75
N THR A 169 -19.10 0.28 14.35
CA THR A 169 -20.02 0.12 13.22
C THR A 169 -19.26 -0.11 11.91
N ILE A 170 -18.17 0.63 11.68
CA ILE A 170 -17.32 0.45 10.49
C ILE A 170 -16.60 -0.91 10.53
N TYR A 171 -16.10 -1.34 11.69
CA TYR A 171 -15.50 -2.67 11.85
C TYR A 171 -16.52 -3.79 11.53
N ASN A 172 -17.78 -3.62 11.93
CA ASN A 172 -18.84 -4.56 11.59
C ASN A 172 -19.11 -4.60 10.07
N TRP A 173 -19.09 -3.45 9.38
CA TRP A 173 -19.21 -3.40 7.92
C TRP A 173 -18.04 -4.12 7.23
N ARG A 174 -16.81 -3.89 7.70
CA ARG A 174 -15.63 -4.60 7.21
C ARG A 174 -15.74 -6.12 7.42
N ALA A 175 -16.17 -6.56 8.60
CA ALA A 175 -16.34 -7.97 8.90
C ALA A 175 -17.43 -8.64 8.04
N GLY A 176 -18.48 -7.90 7.68
CA GLY A 176 -19.51 -8.33 6.73
C GLY A 176 -18.94 -8.58 5.33
N ILE A 177 -18.17 -7.62 4.82
CA ILE A 177 -17.49 -7.72 3.52
C ILE A 177 -16.50 -8.88 3.51
N GLN A 178 -15.71 -9.05 4.57
CA GLN A 178 -14.74 -10.16 4.66
C GLN A 178 -15.42 -11.53 4.60
N ARG A 179 -16.61 -11.69 5.20
CA ARG A 179 -17.37 -12.94 5.09
C ARG A 179 -17.86 -13.19 3.66
N LYS A 180 -18.31 -12.14 2.97
CA LYS A 180 -18.77 -12.23 1.58
C LYS A 180 -17.62 -12.50 0.60
N ALA A 181 -16.48 -11.84 0.81
CA ALA A 181 -15.27 -12.09 0.03
C ALA A 181 -14.81 -13.54 0.17
N LYS A 182 -14.84 -14.10 1.38
CA LYS A 182 -14.57 -15.53 1.59
C LYS A 182 -15.54 -16.43 0.83
N SER A 183 -16.85 -16.15 0.89
CA SER A 183 -17.85 -16.91 0.12
C SER A 183 -17.57 -16.91 -1.39
N ILE A 184 -17.20 -15.75 -1.96
CA ILE A 184 -16.87 -15.63 -3.39
C ILE A 184 -15.58 -16.39 -3.74
N LEU A 185 -14.56 -16.31 -2.87
CA LEU A 185 -13.29 -17.04 -3.07
C LEU A 185 -13.47 -18.57 -2.92
N ASP A 186 -14.32 -19.00 -1.99
CA ASP A 186 -14.66 -20.41 -1.79
C ASP A 186 -15.50 -20.96 -2.97
N GLU A 187 -16.30 -20.12 -3.66
CA GLU A 187 -17.00 -20.47 -4.89
C GLU A 187 -16.06 -20.62 -6.10
N GLU A 188 -14.92 -19.92 -6.13
CA GLU A 188 -13.90 -20.01 -7.19
C GLU A 188 -12.93 -21.20 -7.03
N THR A 189 -12.96 -21.88 -5.88
CA THR A 189 -12.26 -23.15 -5.67
C THR A 189 -13.25 -24.31 -5.76
N PRO A 190 -13.64 -24.79 -6.96
CA PRO A 190 -14.33 -26.06 -7.03
C PRO A 190 -13.38 -27.13 -6.48
N ALA A 191 -13.91 -27.94 -5.56
CA ALA A 191 -13.24 -29.11 -5.02
C ALA A 191 -12.57 -29.92 -6.15
N ALA A 192 -11.32 -30.29 -5.89
CA ALA A 192 -10.50 -31.17 -6.73
C ALA A 192 -11.24 -32.45 -7.16
#